data_AF-A0AAW1D0Q9-F1
#
_entry.id   AF-A0AAW1D0Q9-F1
#
_cell.length_a   1.000
_cell.length_b   1.000
_cell.length_c   1.000
_cell.angle_alpha   90.00
_cell.angle_beta   90.00
_cell.angle_gamma   90.00
#
_symmetry.space_group_name_H-M   'P 1'
#
loop_
_entity.id
_entity.type
_entity.pdbx_description
1 polymer ?
#
loop_
_entity_poly.entity_id
_entity_poly.type
_entity_poly.pdbx_seq_one_letter_code
_entity_poly.pdbx_strand_id
1 'polypeptide(L)'
;MYNGIGLTTPRGSGTNGYVQRNWALVKKSKDKVNYKTEEDLDKIDSAGNKQPNIEILDHERKRKIEVKCIELEEVLEQQGYNQDEIDSKVSAYRTLLMANDSKLEEQPRDEYGRIM
;
A
#
# COMPACT_ATOMS: atom_id res chain seq x y z
N MET A 1 -6.06 59.11 -4.91
CA MET A 1 -5.93 57.91 -4.05
C MET A 1 -6.88 56.83 -4.54
N TYR A 2 -6.41 55.61 -4.73
CA TYR A 2 -7.23 54.48 -5.20
C TYR A 2 -6.94 53.27 -4.33
N ASN A 3 -7.96 52.55 -3.86
CA ASN A 3 -7.84 51.45 -2.89
C ASN A 3 -7.00 51.79 -1.64
N GLY A 4 -7.06 53.04 -1.18
CA GLY A 4 -6.28 53.50 -0.03
C GLY A 4 -4.77 53.61 -0.28
N ILE A 5 -4.32 53.55 -1.53
CA ILE A 5 -2.90 53.57 -1.92
C ILE A 5 -2.62 54.78 -2.82
N GLY A 6 -1.42 55.36 -2.67
CA GLY A 6 -0.93 56.49 -3.47
C GLY A 6 -1.27 57.87 -2.92
N LEU A 7 -0.99 58.92 -3.70
CA LEU A 7 -1.23 60.31 -3.32
C LEU A 7 -2.71 60.70 -3.47
N THR A 8 -3.18 61.64 -2.65
CA THR A 8 -4.51 62.25 -2.78
C THR A 8 -4.56 63.18 -3.98
N THR A 9 -3.52 64.00 -4.17
CA THR A 9 -3.30 64.85 -5.34
C THR A 9 -1.82 64.86 -5.73
N PRO A 10 -1.47 64.87 -7.03
CA PRO A 10 -0.08 65.02 -7.47
C PRO A 10 0.45 66.45 -7.29
N ARG A 11 -0.43 67.45 -7.11
CA ARG A 11 -0.05 68.86 -6.91
C ARG A 11 0.74 69.01 -5.62
N GLY A 12 1.92 69.64 -5.69
CA GLY A 12 2.82 69.82 -4.54
C GLY A 12 3.75 68.64 -4.27
N SER A 13 3.58 67.51 -4.97
CA SER A 13 4.49 66.35 -4.84
C SER A 13 5.78 66.47 -5.67
N GLY A 14 5.83 67.42 -6.61
CA GLY A 14 6.95 67.56 -7.55
C GLY A 14 7.07 66.42 -8.58
N THR A 15 6.05 65.56 -8.69
CA THR A 15 6.01 64.42 -9.62
C THR A 15 4.67 64.34 -10.36
N ASN A 16 4.55 63.43 -11.33
CA ASN A 16 3.29 63.15 -12.03
C ASN A 16 2.29 62.32 -11.20
N GLY A 17 2.67 61.84 -10.01
CA GLY A 17 1.81 61.01 -9.15
C GLY A 17 1.56 59.59 -9.65
N TYR A 18 2.41 59.05 -10.53
CA TYR A 18 2.29 57.68 -11.02
C TYR A 18 2.61 56.67 -9.93
N VAL A 19 1.69 55.72 -9.70
CA VAL A 19 1.80 54.70 -8.64
C VAL A 19 1.90 53.32 -9.28
N GLN A 20 2.98 52.60 -8.98
CA GLN A 20 3.20 51.22 -9.42
C GLN A 20 3.10 50.26 -8.24
N ARG A 21 2.56 49.06 -8.48
CA ARG A 21 2.58 47.99 -7.47
C ARG A 21 4.00 47.47 -7.24
N ASN A 22 4.30 47.12 -5.99
CA ASN A 22 5.54 46.41 -5.66
C ASN A 22 5.48 44.95 -6.14
N TRP A 23 6.43 44.54 -6.97
CA TRP A 23 6.55 43.15 -7.45
C TRP A 23 7.37 42.25 -6.51
N ALA A 24 8.24 42.83 -5.68
CA ALA A 24 9.09 42.10 -4.73
C ALA A 24 8.37 41.84 -3.39
N LEU A 25 7.14 42.31 -3.22
CA LEU A 25 6.37 42.07 -2.00
C LEU A 25 5.90 40.61 -1.97
N VAL A 26 6.56 39.80 -1.14
CA VAL A 26 6.10 38.45 -0.81
C VAL A 26 4.85 38.56 0.06
N LYS A 27 3.70 38.10 -0.45
CA LYS A 27 2.48 38.02 0.34
C LYS A 27 2.71 37.03 1.48
N LYS A 28 2.60 37.48 2.72
CA LYS A 28 2.49 36.58 3.87
C LYS A 28 1.17 35.84 3.73
N SER A 29 1.20 34.64 3.16
CA SER A 29 0.14 33.66 3.37
C SER A 29 0.00 33.53 4.88
N LYS A 30 -1.15 33.90 5.45
CA LYS A 30 -1.46 33.38 6.79
C LYS A 30 -1.42 31.88 6.61
N ASP A 31 -0.56 31.18 7.34
CA ASP A 31 -0.63 29.72 7.43
C ASP A 31 -2.04 29.39 7.89
N LYS A 32 -2.91 29.09 6.93
CA LYS A 32 -4.17 28.43 7.21
C LYS A 32 -3.74 27.04 7.61
N VAL A 33 -3.61 26.84 8.92
CA VAL A 33 -3.52 25.51 9.50
C VAL A 33 -4.84 24.83 9.17
N ASN A 34 -4.84 24.07 8.06
CA ASN A 34 -5.93 23.17 7.75
C ASN A 34 -5.81 22.02 8.75
N TYR A 35 -6.50 22.14 9.88
CA TYR A 35 -6.73 21.01 10.76
C TYR A 35 -7.48 19.95 9.95
N LYS A 36 -6.89 18.76 9.84
CA LYS A 36 -7.57 17.60 9.25
C LYS A 36 -8.77 17.28 10.13
N THR A 37 -9.93 17.14 9.50
CA THR A 37 -11.14 16.71 10.19
C THR A 37 -11.01 15.24 10.60
N GLU A 38 -11.84 14.78 11.55
CA GLU A 38 -11.90 13.34 11.89
C GLU A 38 -12.15 12.48 10.64
N GLU A 39 -13.02 12.94 9.73
CA GLU A 39 -13.25 12.29 8.44
C GLU A 39 -11.99 12.20 7.56
N ASP A 40 -11.10 13.20 7.61
CA ASP A 40 -9.84 13.18 6.86
C ASP A 40 -8.85 12.17 7.47
N LEU A 41 -8.89 11.98 8.79
CA LEU A 41 -8.07 10.99 9.48
C LEU A 41 -8.57 9.58 9.19
N ASP A 42 -9.89 9.35 9.23
CA ASP A 42 -10.50 8.06 8.89
C ASP A 42 -10.24 7.66 7.44
N LYS A 43 -10.26 8.62 6.50
CA LYS A 43 -9.89 8.38 5.10
C LYS A 43 -8.42 8.01 4.94
N ILE A 44 -7.52 8.62 5.71
CA ILE A 44 -6.09 8.29 5.68
C ILE A 44 -5.84 6.91 6.26
N ASP A 45 -6.51 6.56 7.37
CA ASP A 45 -6.39 5.25 8.01
C ASP A 45 -6.94 4.14 7.10
N SER A 46 -8.08 4.40 6.47
CA SER A 46 -8.68 3.50 5.48
C SER A 46 -7.81 3.36 4.22
N ALA A 47 -7.10 4.41 3.80
CA ALA A 47 -6.20 4.37 2.64
C ALA A 47 -4.91 3.57 2.90
N GLY A 48 -4.55 3.34 4.17
CA GLY A 48 -3.43 2.48 4.57
C GLY A 48 -3.74 0.98 4.44
N ASN A 49 -5.02 0.60 4.51
CA ASN A 49 -5.47 -0.80 4.51
C ASN A 49 -5.73 -1.30 3.08
N LYS A 50 -4.66 -1.48 2.30
CA LYS A 50 -4.76 -2.21 1.03
C LYS A 50 -4.91 -3.70 1.28
N GLN A 51 -5.93 -4.30 0.66
CA GLN A 51 -6.11 -5.74 0.70
C GLN A 51 -4.89 -6.46 0.09
N PRO A 52 -4.51 -7.64 0.59
CA PRO A 52 -3.46 -8.46 -0.03
C PRO A 52 -3.82 -8.80 -1.47
N ASN A 53 -2.80 -8.91 -2.33
CA ASN A 53 -3.00 -9.36 -3.70
C ASN A 53 -3.35 -10.86 -3.70
N ILE A 54 -4.47 -11.21 -4.33
CA ILE A 54 -4.98 -12.58 -4.47
C ILE A 54 -3.95 -13.50 -5.14
N GLU A 55 -3.20 -13.00 -6.12
CA GLU A 55 -2.15 -13.77 -6.81
C GLU A 55 -1.01 -14.16 -5.86
N ILE A 56 -0.66 -13.27 -4.92
CA ILE A 56 0.39 -13.53 -3.92
C ILE A 56 -0.12 -14.57 -2.93
N LEU A 57 -1.38 -14.47 -2.50
CA LEU A 57 -1.99 -15.45 -1.60
C LEU A 57 -2.06 -16.85 -2.24
N ASP A 58 -2.47 -16.93 -3.51
CA ASP A 58 -2.53 -18.20 -4.24
C ASP A 58 -1.13 -18.81 -4.45
N HIS A 59 -0.13 -17.97 -4.74
CA HIS A 59 1.25 -18.42 -4.86
C HIS A 59 1.78 -18.98 -3.53
N GLU A 60 1.53 -18.30 -2.42
CA GLU A 60 1.95 -18.79 -1.10
C GLU A 60 1.27 -20.12 -0.75
N ARG A 61 -0.02 -20.27 -1.06
CA ARG A 61 -0.76 -21.54 -0.89
C ARG A 61 -0.11 -22.68 -1.70
N LYS A 62 0.16 -22.47 -2.98
CA LYS A 62 0.83 -23.46 -3.86
C LYS A 62 2.23 -23.79 -3.37
N ARG A 63 2.99 -22.76 -2.96
CA ARG A 63 4.34 -22.92 -2.43
C ARG A 63 4.36 -23.84 -1.20
N LYS A 64 3.41 -23.69 -0.27
CA LYS A 64 3.30 -24.56 0.91
C LYS A 64 3.08 -26.04 0.54
N ILE A 65 2.29 -26.31 -0.50
CA ILE A 65 2.07 -27.67 -0.99
C ILE A 65 3.35 -28.25 -1.55
N GLU A 66 4.06 -27.51 -2.41
CA GLU A 66 5.30 -27.99 -3.02
C GLU A 66 6.42 -28.18 -1.99
N VAL A 67 6.52 -27.31 -0.97
CA VAL A 67 7.46 -27.50 0.15
C VAL A 67 7.21 -28.86 0.82
N LYS A 68 5.96 -29.20 1.13
CA LYS A 68 5.62 -30.50 1.73
C LYS A 68 5.91 -31.67 0.79
N CYS A 69 5.76 -31.48 -0.52
CA CYS A 69 6.09 -32.51 -1.51
C CYS A 69 7.60 -32.77 -1.55
N ILE A 70 8.41 -31.72 -1.50
CA ILE A 70 9.88 -31.81 -1.45
C ILE A 70 10.33 -32.49 -0.14
N GLU A 71 9.73 -32.13 1.00
CA GLU A 71 10.01 -32.78 2.28
C GLU A 71 9.73 -34.30 2.21
N LEU A 72 8.63 -34.70 1.57
CA LEU A 72 8.30 -36.12 1.38
C LEU A 72 9.30 -36.81 0.45
N GLU A 73 9.68 -36.15 -0.65
CA GLU A 73 10.66 -36.66 -1.61
C GLU A 73 11.99 -36.94 -0.92
N GLU A 74 12.53 -35.98 -0.16
CA GLU A 74 13.78 -36.12 0.60
C GLU A 74 13.71 -37.30 1.60
N VAL A 75 12.59 -37.48 2.29
CA VAL A 75 12.39 -38.60 3.21
C VAL A 75 12.40 -39.95 2.49
N LEU A 76 11.78 -40.04 1.30
CA LEU A 76 11.74 -41.28 0.53
C LEU A 76 13.10 -41.60 -0.11
N GLU A 77 13.83 -40.59 -0.56
CA GLU A 77 15.22 -40.74 -1.03
C GLU A 77 16.13 -41.28 0.07
N GLN A 78 16.06 -40.71 1.29
CA GLN A 78 16.82 -41.18 2.44
C GLN A 78 16.47 -42.61 2.85
N GLN A 79 15.23 -43.05 2.62
CA GLN A 79 14.78 -44.42 2.84
C GLN A 79 15.19 -45.39 1.72
N GLY A 80 15.76 -44.89 0.62
CA GLY A 80 16.26 -45.70 -0.49
C GLY A 80 15.19 -46.23 -1.44
N TYR A 81 14.05 -45.52 -1.56
CA TYR A 81 13.03 -45.85 -2.58
C TYR A 81 13.56 -45.60 -3.99
N ASN A 82 12.99 -46.30 -4.98
CA ASN A 82 13.31 -46.05 -6.38
C ASN A 82 12.62 -44.78 -6.90
N GLN A 83 13.21 -44.12 -7.90
CA GLN A 83 12.70 -42.84 -8.42
C GLN A 83 11.24 -42.93 -8.89
N ASP A 84 10.86 -44.00 -9.60
CA ASP A 84 9.49 -44.19 -10.08
C ASP A 84 8.46 -44.30 -8.94
N GLU A 85 8.87 -44.90 -7.81
CA GLU A 85 8.02 -45.04 -6.62
C GLU A 85 7.91 -43.71 -5.87
N ILE A 86 8.99 -42.94 -5.82
CA ILE A 86 9.03 -41.59 -5.26
C ILE A 86 8.07 -40.69 -6.03
N ASP A 87 8.20 -40.61 -7.35
CA ASP A 87 7.35 -39.78 -8.22
C ASP A 87 5.85 -40.13 -8.08
N SER A 88 5.55 -41.44 -7.99
CA SER A 88 4.18 -41.92 -7.79
C SER A 88 3.60 -41.52 -6.42
N LYS A 89 4.41 -41.61 -5.36
CA LYS A 89 3.99 -41.23 -4.00
C LYS A 89 3.87 -39.72 -3.84
N VAL A 90 4.81 -38.95 -4.39
CA VAL A 90 4.81 -37.48 -4.34
C VAL A 90 3.64 -36.92 -5.16
N SER A 91 3.34 -37.49 -6.34
CA SER A 91 2.17 -37.06 -7.13
C SER A 91 0.84 -37.36 -6.43
N ALA A 92 0.68 -38.54 -5.83
CA ALA A 92 -0.48 -38.86 -5.01
C ALA A 92 -0.60 -37.90 -3.81
N TYR A 93 0.51 -37.59 -3.14
CA TYR A 93 0.53 -36.66 -2.02
C TYR A 93 0.19 -35.22 -2.44
N ARG A 94 0.71 -34.75 -3.57
CA ARG A 94 0.37 -33.45 -4.16
C ARG A 94 -1.13 -33.33 -4.40
N THR A 95 -1.76 -34.32 -5.04
CA THR A 95 -3.22 -34.30 -5.27
C THR A 95 -4.03 -34.32 -3.97
N LEU A 96 -3.58 -35.07 -2.97
CA LEU A 96 -4.21 -35.10 -1.65
C LEU A 96 -4.11 -33.75 -0.93
N LEU A 97 -2.95 -33.10 -0.99
CA LEU A 97 -2.74 -31.78 -0.37
C LEU A 97 -3.58 -30.71 -1.06
N MET A 98 -3.59 -30.68 -2.40
CA MET A 98 -4.44 -29.75 -3.18
C MET A 98 -5.93 -29.91 -2.85
N ALA A 99 -6.39 -31.12 -2.56
CA ALA A 99 -7.78 -31.38 -2.14
C ALA A 99 -8.06 -30.96 -0.68
N ASN A 100 -7.03 -30.86 0.17
CA ASN A 100 -7.14 -30.54 1.60
C ASN A 100 -6.49 -29.19 1.97
N ASP A 101 -6.37 -28.27 1.00
CA ASP A 101 -5.69 -26.96 1.16
C ASP A 101 -6.11 -26.18 2.40
N SER A 102 -7.38 -26.28 2.80
CA SER A 102 -7.93 -25.58 3.96
C SER A 102 -7.32 -25.99 5.31
N LYS A 103 -6.68 -27.16 5.40
CA LYS A 103 -6.01 -27.63 6.63
C LYS A 103 -4.55 -27.20 6.73
N LEU A 104 -4.00 -26.59 5.68
CA LEU A 104 -2.60 -26.13 5.62
C LEU A 104 -2.44 -24.67 6.08
N GLU A 105 -3.54 -23.98 6.37
CA GLU A 105 -3.52 -22.66 6.96
C GLU A 105 -3.25 -22.75 8.46
N GLU A 106 -2.02 -22.44 8.87
CA GLU A 106 -1.58 -22.47 10.28
C GLU A 106 -2.33 -21.47 11.17
N GLN A 107 -2.90 -20.42 10.59
CA GLN A 107 -3.71 -19.43 11.31
C GLN A 107 -4.97 -19.08 10.51
N PRO A 108 -6.14 -19.00 11.16
CA PRO A 108 -7.38 -18.61 10.49
C PRO A 108 -7.22 -17.22 9.90
N ARG A 109 -7.42 -17.10 8.60
CA ARG A 109 -7.44 -15.81 7.91
C ARG A 109 -8.87 -15.34 7.70
N ASP A 110 -9.07 -14.03 7.76
CA ASP A 110 -10.34 -13.42 7.37
C ASP A 110 -10.54 -13.46 5.85
N GLU A 111 -11.71 -13.03 5.36
CA GLU A 111 -12.03 -12.91 3.93
C GLU A 111 -11.04 -12.03 3.15
N TYR A 112 -10.20 -11.28 3.87
CA TYR A 112 -9.20 -10.36 3.35
C TYR A 112 -7.77 -10.86 3.54
N GLY A 113 -7.57 -12.13 3.91
CA GLY A 113 -6.24 -12.75 4.03
C GLY A 113 -5.41 -12.23 5.20
N ARG A 114 -5.99 -11.47 6.13
CA ARG A 114 -5.35 -11.06 7.38
C ARG A 114 -5.44 -12.19 8.39
N ILE A 115 -4.38 -12.37 9.16
CA ILE A 115 -4.36 -13.31 10.28
C ILE A 115 -5.34 -12.79 11.35
N MET A 116 -6.24 -13.65 11.80
CA MET A 116 -7.16 -13.39 12.92
C MET A 116 -6.47 -13.53 14.27
#